data_AF-A0A7X3RSW7-F1
#
_entry.id   AF-A0A7X3RSW7-F1
#
_cell.length_a   1.000
_cell.length_b   1.000
_cell.length_c   1.000
_cell.angle_alpha   90.00
_cell.angle_beta   90.00
_cell.angle_gamma   90.00
#
_symmetry.space_group_name_H-M   'P 1'
#
loop_
_entity.id
_entity.type
_entity.pdbx_description
1 polymer ?
#
loop_
_entity_poly.entity_id
_entity_poly.type
_entity_poly.pdbx_seq_one_letter_code
_entity_poly.pdbx_strand_id
1 'polypeptide(L)' 'MSPVTRCEECGYETTAKTDICLSCGEKIRGKMKGGVRGLLRSIILIAIAAYILLSAFKVFGFSPGTGYYG' A
#
# COMPACT_ATOMS: atom_id res chain seq x y z
N MET A 1 23.76 11.52 9.90
CA MET A 1 24.49 10.51 9.10
C MET A 1 23.56 10.04 7.99
N SER A 2 23.72 10.56 6.77
CA SER A 2 22.93 10.13 5.61
C SER A 2 23.37 8.70 5.22
N PRO A 3 22.45 7.76 4.95
CA PRO A 3 22.84 6.43 4.50
C PRO A 3 23.47 6.53 3.10
N VAL A 4 24.78 6.33 3.01
CA VAL A 4 25.48 6.21 1.73
C VAL A 4 25.30 4.76 1.26
N THR A 5 24.77 4.60 0.05
CA THR A 5 24.54 3.30 -0.57
C THR A 5 25.54 3.10 -1.68
N ARG A 6 26.36 2.05 -1.58
CA ARG A 6 27.37 1.72 -2.58
C ARG A 6 26.88 0.58 -3.47
N CYS A 7 27.03 0.72 -4.78
CA CYS A 7 26.74 -0.34 -5.74
C CYS A 7 27.86 -1.39 -5.71
N GLU A 8 27.52 -2.67 -5.54
CA GLU A 8 28.51 -3.77 -5.48
C GLU A 8 29.13 -4.09 -6.85
N GLU A 9 28.44 -3.73 -7.94
CA GLU A 9 28.90 -3.96 -9.32
C GLU A 9 29.93 -2.93 -9.79
N CYS A 10 29.60 -1.64 -9.70
CA CYS A 10 30.45 -0.56 -10.23
C CYS A 10 31.17 0.24 -9.15
N GLY A 11 30.88 -0.01 -7.87
CA GLY A 11 31.47 0.71 -6.76
C GLY A 11 30.95 2.14 -6.58
N TYR A 12 29.96 2.58 -7.37
CA TYR A 12 29.40 3.94 -7.30
C TYR A 12 28.68 4.18 -5.97
N GLU A 13 29.01 5.29 -5.31
CA GLU A 13 28.45 5.70 -4.04
C GLU A 13 27.36 6.74 -4.26
N THR A 14 26.12 6.43 -3.86
CA THR A 14 24.99 7.35 -3.93
C THR A 14 24.37 7.58 -2.56
N THR A 15 24.20 8.85 -2.22
CA THR A 15 23.47 9.31 -1.03
C THR A 15 21.95 9.34 -1.28
N ALA A 16 21.53 9.20 -2.53
CA ALA A 16 20.12 9.16 -2.90
C ALA A 16 19.57 7.76 -2.62
N LYS A 17 18.35 7.72 -2.06
CA LYS A 17 17.62 6.48 -1.80
C LYS A 17 17.01 5.98 -3.12
N THR A 18 17.86 5.56 -4.06
CA THR A 18 17.46 5.07 -5.38
C THR A 18 17.59 3.55 -5.41
N ASP A 19 16.57 2.89 -5.97
CA ASP A 19 16.57 1.42 -6.14
C ASP A 19 17.46 0.98 -7.32
N ILE A 20 17.93 1.94 -8.12
CA ILE A 20 18.73 1.74 -9.33
C ILE A 20 19.99 2.59 -9.23
N CYS A 21 21.11 2.02 -9.66
CA CYS A 21 22.38 2.69 -9.74
C CYS A 21 22.39 3.65 -10.92
N LEU A 22 22.62 4.93 -10.67
CA LEU A 22 22.68 5.97 -11.70
C LEU A 22 23.87 5.79 -12.65
N SER A 23 24.87 4.99 -12.27
CA SER A 23 26.09 4.79 -13.04
C SER A 23 26.07 3.54 -13.93
N CYS A 24 25.54 2.41 -13.46
CA CYS A 24 25.51 1.16 -14.24
C CYS A 24 24.09 0.69 -14.60
N GLY A 25 23.04 1.32 -14.05
CA GLY A 25 21.66 0.90 -14.24
C GLY A 25 21.25 -0.34 -13.43
N GLU A 26 22.15 -0.90 -12.61
CA GLU A 26 21.86 -2.10 -11.83
C GLU A 26 21.03 -1.81 -10.59
N LYS A 27 20.20 -2.77 -10.15
CA LYS A 27 19.38 -2.62 -8.95
C LYS A 27 20.26 -2.57 -7.71
N ILE A 28 20.36 -1.40 -7.08
CA ILE A 28 21.00 -1.29 -5.77
C ILE A 28 20.05 -1.96 -4.80
N ARG A 29 20.55 -2.91 -4.01
CA ARG A 29 19.80 -3.65 -2.98
C ARG A 29 19.45 -2.75 -1.78
N GLY A 30 19.03 -1.51 -2.05
CA GLY A 30 18.45 -0.58 -1.11
C GLY A 30 17.10 -1.12 -0.67
N LYS A 31 16.89 -1.15 0.65
CA LYS A 31 15.73 -1.79 1.29
C LYS A 31 14.44 -1.24 0.69
N MET A 32 13.79 -2.04 -0.17
CA MET A 32 12.39 -1.92 -0.51
C MET A 32 11.57 -2.05 0.79
N LYS A 33 11.39 -0.94 1.51
CA LYS A 33 10.40 -0.83 2.59
C LYS A 33 9.01 -0.56 1.98
N GLY A 34 8.67 -1.24 0.88
CA GLY A 34 7.31 -1.33 0.35
C GLY A 34 6.69 -2.65 0.79
N GLY A 35 6.75 -2.94 2.09
CA GLY A 35 6.29 -4.22 2.62
C GLY A 35 4.78 -4.35 2.49
N VAL A 36 4.33 -5.54 2.09
CA VAL A 36 2.95 -6.06 2.04
C VAL A 36 2.05 -5.62 3.23
N ARG A 37 2.66 -5.24 4.36
CA ARG A 37 2.02 -4.62 5.53
C ARG A 37 1.17 -3.38 5.20
N GLY A 38 1.54 -2.57 4.20
CA GLY A 38 0.72 -1.44 3.75
C GLY A 38 -0.57 -1.90 3.06
N LEU A 39 -0.47 -2.92 2.21
CA LEU A 39 -1.59 -3.50 1.46
C LEU A 39 -2.58 -4.21 2.39
N LEU A 40 -2.07 -4.99 3.35
CA LEU A 40 -2.91 -5.74 4.30
C LEU A 40 -3.75 -4.80 5.18
N ARG A 41 -3.18 -3.66 5.59
CA ARG A 41 -3.88 -2.67 6.42
C ARG A 41 -5.06 -2.04 5.67
N SER A 42 -4.90 -1.75 4.38
CA SER A 42 -6.00 -1.28 3.53
C SER A 42 -7.11 -2.32 3.36
N ILE A 43 -6.75 -3.60 3.15
CA ILE A 43 -7.75 -4.68 2.99
C ILE A 43 -8.59 -4.85 4.25
N ILE A 44 -7.97 -4.82 5.43
CA ILE A 44 -8.67 -4.94 6.72
C ILE A 44 -9.66 -3.80 6.93
N LEU A 45 -9.28 -2.55 6.62
CA LEU A 45 -10.17 -1.39 6.77
C LEU A 45 -11.38 -1.48 5.84
N ILE A 46 -11.18 -1.90 4.59
CA ILE A 46 -12.26 -2.09 3.61
C ILE A 46 -13.23 -3.19 4.09
N ALA A 47 -12.71 -4.31 4.59
CA ALA A 47 -13.52 -5.41 5.10
C ALA A 47 -14.38 -4.98 6.31
N ILE A 48 -13.81 -4.22 7.26
CA ILE A 48 -14.56 -3.69 8.42
C ILE A 48 -15.66 -2.73 7.96
N ALA A 49 -15.36 -1.80 7.05
CA ALA A 49 -16.34 -0.86 6.52
C ALA A 49 -17.49 -1.57 5.79
N ALA A 50 -17.17 -2.55 4.94
CA ALA A 50 -18.17 -3.37 4.25
C ALA A 50 -19.03 -4.18 5.24
N TYR A 51 -18.44 -4.73 6.29
CA TYR A 51 -19.17 -5.46 7.33
C TYR A 51 -20.14 -4.56 8.09
N ILE A 52 -19.74 -3.33 8.43
CA ILE A 52 -20.62 -2.36 9.11
C ILE A 52 -21.81 -2.00 8.20
N LEU A 53 -21.55 -1.74 6.91
CA LEU A 53 -22.59 -1.45 5.93
C LEU A 53 -23.56 -2.63 5.75
N LEU A 54 -23.05 -3.85 5.58
CA LEU A 54 -23.85 -5.06 5.46
C LEU A 54 -24.69 -5.33 6.72
N SER A 55 -24.10 -5.11 7.90
CA SER A 55 -24.79 -5.27 9.18
C SER A 55 -25.90 -4.24 9.35
N ALA A 56 -25.65 -2.97 9.00
CA ALA A 56 -26.67 -1.94 8.99
C ALA A 56 -27.81 -2.30 8.04
N PHE A 57 -27.49 -2.76 6.82
CA PHE A 57 -28.48 -3.22 5.84
C PHE A 57 -29.34 -4.38 6.37
N LYS A 58 -28.72 -5.32 7.08
CA LYS A 58 -29.36 -6.52 7.60
C LYS A 58 -30.19 -6.27 8.88
N VAL A 59 -29.78 -5.32 9.72
CA VAL A 59 -30.54 -4.92 10.93
C VAL A 59 -31.70 -4.00 10.58
N PHE A 60 -31.50 -3.07 9.64
CA PHE A 60 -32.56 -2.15 9.21
C PHE A 60 -33.51 -2.75 8.16
N GLY A 61 -33.23 -3.93 7.62
CA GLY A 61 -34.14 -4.61 6.69
C GLY A 61 -34.56 -3.72 5.51
N PHE A 62 -33.67 -2.84 5.03
CA PHE A 62 -34.00 -1.95 3.93
C PHE A 62 -33.90 -2.73 2.62
N SER A 63 -35.00 -3.37 2.25
CA SER A 63 -35.22 -3.86 0.89
C SER A 63 -34.88 -2.72 -0.09
N PRO A 64 -33.96 -2.92 -1.06
CA PRO A 64 -33.73 -1.92 -2.08
C PRO A 64 -34.95 -1.96 -3.02
N GLY A 65 -35.93 -1.11 -2.75
CA GLY A 65 -37.05 -0.83 -3.66
C GLY A 65 -38.40 -1.26 -3.13
N THR A 66 -39.17 -0.29 -2.60
CA THR A 66 -40.50 0.09 -3.11
C THR A 66 -41.02 1.31 -2.32
N GLY A 67 -41.23 2.44 -3.01
CA GLY A 67 -42.34 3.37 -2.75
C GLY A 67 -42.22 4.39 -1.61
N TYR A 68 -41.74 5.61 -1.92
CA TYR A 68 -42.10 6.84 -1.22
C TYR A 68 -43.20 7.56 -2.04
N TYR A 69 -44.47 7.44 -1.64
CA TYR A 69 -45.57 8.39 -1.87
C TYR A 69 -46.70 8.03 -0.89
N GLY A 70 -46.95 8.91 0.07
CA GLY A 70 -48.02 8.83 1.06
C GLY A 70 -48.08 10.15 1.82
#